data_AF-A0A536RA67-F1
#
_entry.id   AF-A0A536RA67-F1
#
_cell.length_a   1.000
_cell.length_b   1.000
_cell.length_c   1.000
_cell.angle_alpha   90.00
_cell.angle_beta   90.00
_cell.angle_gamma   90.00
#
_symmetry.space_group_name_H-M   'P 1'
#
loop_
_entity.id
_entity.type
_entity.pdbx_description
1 polymer ?
#
loop_
_entity_poly.entity_id
_entity_poly.type
_entity_poly.pdbx_seq_one_letter_code
_entity_poly.pdbx_strand_id
1 'polypeptide(L)'
;MGSWPLDPRGAQAESIAFVYWILFACAVVVLAIVVGALTYSGIKFRDRPGRVAQQIHGSNTLELVWTVVPTLMVISFTALSWTRLNFINDVNSN
;
A
#
# COMPACT_ATOMS: atom_id res chain seq x y z
N MET A 1 -4.43 -29.58 -3.63
CA MET A 1 -3.34 -28.59 -3.52
C MET A 1 -4.01 -27.25 -3.33
N GLY A 2 -3.78 -26.54 -2.22
CA GLY A 2 -4.31 -25.19 -2.05
C GLY A 2 -3.61 -24.20 -2.99
N SER A 3 -4.29 -23.12 -3.38
CA SER A 3 -3.67 -22.07 -4.19
C SER A 3 -2.70 -21.26 -3.32
N TRP A 4 -1.44 -21.15 -3.75
CA TRP A 4 -0.55 -20.10 -3.26
C TRP A 4 -1.23 -18.74 -3.49
N PRO A 5 -1.31 -17.84 -2.50
CA PRO A 5 -0.49 -17.74 -1.27
C PRO A 5 -1.12 -18.29 0.03
N LEU A 6 -2.25 -19.00 -0.05
CA LEU A 6 -2.98 -19.53 1.13
C LEU A 6 -2.40 -20.84 1.68
N ASP A 7 -1.67 -21.58 0.86
CA ASP A 7 -1.06 -22.88 1.21
C ASP A 7 0.42 -22.92 0.78
N PRO A 8 1.32 -22.12 1.41
CA PRO A 8 2.74 -22.11 1.09
C PRO A 8 3.42 -23.42 1.54
N ARG A 9 4.24 -24.01 0.66
CA ARG A 9 4.94 -25.27 0.97
C ARG A 9 6.46 -25.10 0.92
N GLY A 10 7.11 -25.39 2.05
CA GLY A 10 8.54 -25.23 2.25
C GLY A 10 8.91 -23.86 2.86
N ALA A 11 10.05 -23.81 3.56
CA ALA A 11 10.48 -22.64 4.33
C ALA A 11 10.60 -21.34 3.51
N GLN A 12 10.98 -21.47 2.23
CA GLN A 12 11.08 -20.32 1.32
C GLN A 12 9.71 -19.77 0.93
N ALA A 13 8.75 -20.65 0.63
CA ALA A 13 7.40 -20.25 0.26
C ALA A 13 6.67 -19.59 1.44
N GLU A 14 6.89 -20.09 2.67
CA GLU A 14 6.32 -19.51 3.89
C GLU A 14 6.89 -18.10 4.15
N SER A 15 8.21 -17.93 3.98
CA SER A 15 8.87 -16.63 4.12
C SER A 15 8.37 -15.60 3.11
N ILE A 16 8.13 -16.01 1.86
CA ILE A 16 7.56 -15.15 0.81
C ILE A 16 6.09 -14.81 1.11
N ALA A 17 5.29 -15.81 1.54
CA ALA A 17 3.88 -15.61 1.86
C ALA A 17 3.68 -14.59 3.00
N PHE A 18 4.57 -14.58 3.99
CA PHE A 18 4.55 -13.57 5.06
C PHE A 18 4.70 -12.14 4.53
N VAL A 19 5.70 -11.89 3.67
CA VAL A 19 5.90 -10.56 3.06
C VAL A 19 4.71 -10.20 2.17
N TYR A 20 4.20 -11.16 1.39
CA TYR A 20 3.02 -10.96 0.56
C TYR A 20 1.81 -10.46 1.36
N TRP A 21 1.48 -11.12 2.48
CA TRP A 21 0.30 -10.75 3.27
C TRP A 21 0.40 -9.35 3.89
N ILE A 22 1.60 -8.93 4.31
CA ILE A 22 1.84 -7.56 4.79
C ILE A 22 1.59 -6.55 3.66
N LEU A 23 2.22 -6.76 2.50
CA LEU A 23 2.07 -5.86 1.35
C LEU A 23 0.61 -5.81 0.87
N PHE A 24 -0.06 -6.95 0.81
CA PHE A 24 -1.46 -7.05 0.41
C PHE A 24 -2.38 -6.29 1.37
N ALA A 25 -2.20 -6.44 2.68
CA ALA A 25 -2.98 -5.70 3.67
C ALA A 25 -2.78 -4.18 3.51
N CYS A 26 -1.53 -3.71 3.35
CA CYS A 26 -1.27 -2.29 3.11
C CYS A 26 -1.90 -1.80 1.80
N ALA A 27 -1.83 -2.58 0.73
CA ALA A 27 -2.45 -2.23 -0.54
C ALA A 27 -3.98 -2.08 -0.42
N VAL A 28 -4.63 -3.00 0.29
CA VAL A 28 -6.08 -2.93 0.57
C VAL A 28 -6.43 -1.67 1.37
N VAL A 29 -5.63 -1.32 2.38
CA VAL A 29 -5.84 -0.09 3.17
C VAL A 29 -5.73 1.16 2.29
N VAL A 30 -4.68 1.26 1.47
CA VAL A 30 -4.51 2.39 0.55
C VAL A 30 -5.67 2.46 -0.45
N LEU A 31 -6.05 1.32 -1.03
CA LEU A 31 -7.17 1.24 -1.96
C LEU A 31 -8.48 1.72 -1.30
N ALA A 32 -8.76 1.26 -0.08
CA ALA A 32 -9.95 1.68 0.66
C ALA A 32 -9.97 3.19 0.92
N ILE A 33 -8.82 3.79 1.27
CA ILE A 33 -8.69 5.23 1.47
C ILE A 33 -8.96 5.99 0.17
N VAL A 34 -8.35 5.57 -0.95
CA VAL A 34 -8.51 6.23 -2.26
C VAL A 34 -9.95 6.12 -2.76
N VAL A 35 -10.51 4.91 -2.75
CA VAL A 35 -11.90 4.67 -3.16
C VAL A 35 -12.87 5.43 -2.28
N GLY A 36 -12.64 5.43 -0.96
CA GLY A 36 -13.43 6.20 0.00
C GLY A 36 -13.38 7.70 -0.27
N ALA A 37 -12.19 8.26 -0.49
CA ALA A 37 -11.99 9.68 -0.78
C ALA A 37 -12.65 10.09 -2.11
N LEU A 38 -12.53 9.26 -3.16
CA LEU A 38 -13.18 9.51 -4.45
C LEU A 38 -14.71 9.43 -4.34
N THR A 39 -15.22 8.39 -3.67
CA THR A 39 -16.66 8.21 -3.46
C THR A 39 -17.24 9.37 -2.64
N TYR A 40 -16.57 9.74 -1.55
CA TYR A 40 -16.93 10.90 -0.74
C TYR A 40 -16.93 12.19 -1.57
N SER A 41 -15.89 12.40 -2.37
CA SER A 41 -15.76 13.60 -3.20
C SER A 41 -16.86 13.67 -4.26
N GLY A 42 -17.17 12.55 -4.93
CA GLY A 42 -18.26 12.47 -5.91
C GLY A 42 -19.64 12.75 -5.31
N ILE A 43 -19.89 12.27 -4.08
CA ILE A 43 -21.18 12.50 -3.40
C ILE A 43 -21.29 13.94 -2.88
N LYS A 44 -20.22 14.45 -2.26
CA LYS A 44 -20.20 15.76 -1.59
C LYS A 44 -20.14 16.92 -2.56
N PHE A 45 -19.28 16.82 -3.58
CA PHE A 45 -19.02 17.88 -4.57
C PHE A 45 -19.74 17.63 -5.89
N ARG A 46 -20.75 16.76 -5.90
CA ARG A 46 -21.69 16.61 -7.03
C ARG A 46 -22.24 17.99 -7.44
N ASP A 47 -22.37 18.20 -8.74
CA ASP A 47 -22.92 19.42 -9.30
C ASP A 47 -24.33 19.73 -8.76
N ARG A 48 -24.59 21.01 -8.49
CA ARG A 48 -25.88 21.51 -8.00
C ARG A 48 -26.18 22.88 -8.59
N PRO A 49 -27.44 23.17 -8.97
CA PRO A 49 -27.82 24.47 -9.52
C PRO A 49 -27.38 25.61 -8.59
N GLY A 50 -26.68 26.60 -9.14
CA GLY A 50 -26.20 27.78 -8.41
C GLY A 50 -24.92 27.57 -7.57
N ARG A 51 -24.27 26.41 -7.65
CA ARG A 51 -22.97 26.17 -6.99
C ARG A 51 -21.82 26.63 -7.89
N VAL A 52 -21.04 27.62 -7.43
CA VAL A 52 -19.78 28.00 -8.08
C VAL A 52 -18.64 27.24 -7.42
N ALA A 53 -17.75 26.65 -8.22
CA ALA A 53 -16.58 25.94 -7.72
C ALA A 53 -15.62 26.91 -7.01
N GLN A 54 -15.20 26.57 -5.79
CA GLN A 54 -14.11 27.31 -5.13
C GLN A 54 -12.78 27.00 -5.82
N GLN A 55 -12.05 28.02 -6.25
CA GLN A 55 -10.70 27.89 -6.79
C GLN A 55 -9.69 27.80 -5.66
N ILE A 56 -9.39 26.57 -5.24
CA ILE A 56 -8.36 26.27 -4.23
C ILE A 56 -7.08 25.93 -4.99
N HIS A 57 -6.00 26.68 -4.77
CA HIS A 57 -4.74 26.52 -5.52
C HIS A 57 -3.88 25.34 -5.03
N GLY A 58 -4.22 24.72 -3.90
CA GLY A 58 -3.48 23.59 -3.34
C GLY A 58 -3.25 23.73 -1.84
N SER A 59 -2.60 22.75 -1.24
CA SER A 59 -2.20 22.77 0.16
C SER A 59 -0.84 22.10 0.31
N ASN A 60 0.21 22.91 0.53
CA ASN A 60 1.56 22.41 0.71
C ASN A 60 1.65 21.35 1.82
N THR A 61 0.87 21.49 2.89
CA THR A 61 0.83 20.51 3.98
C THR A 61 0.23 19.19 3.51
N LEU A 62 -0.88 19.23 2.78
CA LEU A 62 -1.51 18.01 2.24
C LEU A 62 -0.59 17.33 1.23
N GLU A 63 0.05 18.13 0.38
CA GLU A 63 1.01 17.69 -0.63
C GLU A 63 2.23 17.01 -0.02
N LEU A 64 2.77 17.59 1.05
CA LEU A 64 3.88 17.00 1.78
C LEU A 64 3.46 15.67 2.44
N VAL A 65 2.32 15.66 3.13
CA VAL A 65 1.84 14.48 3.85
C VAL A 65 1.61 13.30 2.90
N TRP A 66 0.92 13.54 1.78
CA TRP A 66 0.65 12.45 0.83
C TRP A 66 1.89 11.99 0.08
N THR A 67 3.00 12.73 0.11
CA THR A 67 4.24 12.34 -0.58
C THR A 67 5.14 11.57 0.38
N VAL A 68 5.27 12.07 1.61
CA VAL A 68 6.09 11.45 2.65
C VAL A 68 5.54 10.09 3.06
N VAL A 69 4.23 9.96 3.25
CA VAL A 69 3.62 8.72 3.72
C VAL A 69 3.86 7.53 2.75
N PRO A 70 3.58 7.63 1.44
CA PRO A 70 3.91 6.57 0.49
C PRO A 70 5.40 6.31 0.36
N THR A 71 6.23 7.36 0.44
CA THR A 71 7.69 7.19 0.38
C THR A 71 8.21 6.35 1.54
N LEU A 72 7.79 6.65 2.78
CA LEU A 72 8.14 5.88 3.97
C LEU A 72 7.59 4.45 3.90
N MET A 73 6.40 4.26 3.34
CA MET A 73 5.80 2.93 3.14
C MET A 73 6.68 2.06 2.22
N VAL A 74 7.13 2.61 1.08
CA VAL A 74 8.02 1.89 0.14
C VAL A 74 9.39 1.59 0.75
N ILE A 75 9.97 2.53 1.50
CA ILE A 75 11.24 2.31 2.22
C ILE A 75 11.10 1.16 3.22
N SER A 76 9.99 1.12 3.96
CA SER A 76 9.70 0.07 4.93
C SER A 76 9.57 -1.30 4.27
N PHE A 77 8.87 -1.39 3.12
CA PHE A 77 8.77 -2.64 2.37
C PHE A 77 10.09 -3.10 1.80
N THR A 78 10.91 -2.17 1.30
CA THR A 78 12.25 -2.47 0.81
C THR A 78 13.11 -3.05 1.92
N ALA A 79 13.12 -2.43 3.11
CA ALA A 79 13.87 -2.93 4.25
C ALA A 79 13.43 -4.34 4.66
N LEU A 80 12.11 -4.58 4.77
CA LEU A 80 11.57 -5.90 5.08
C LEU A 80 11.97 -6.95 4.05
N SER A 81 11.81 -6.65 2.75
CA SER A 81 12.17 -7.55 1.66
C SER A 81 13.67 -7.90 1.69
N TRP A 82 14.52 -6.89 1.91
CA TRP A 82 15.98 -7.05 1.96
C TRP A 82 16.42 -8.00 3.07
N THR A 83 15.81 -7.90 4.26
CA THR A 83 16.14 -8.81 5.38
C THR A 83 15.77 -10.26 5.06
N ARG A 84 14.65 -10.49 4.37
CA ARG A 84 14.23 -11.85 3.97
C ARG A 84 15.10 -12.41 2.86
N LEU A 85 15.49 -11.58 1.90
CA LEU A 85 16.39 -12.00 0.82
C LEU A 85 17.76 -12.45 1.35
N ASN A 86 18.36 -11.69 2.27
CA ASN A 86 19.63 -12.07 2.89
C ASN A 86 19.51 -13.40 3.64
N PHE A 87 18.44 -13.59 4.43
CA PHE A 87 18.19 -14.85 5.12
C PHE A 87 18.16 -16.04 4.14
N ILE A 88 17.45 -15.92 3.02
CA ILE A 88 17.34 -16.97 2.00
C ILE A 88 18.69 -17.28 1.33
N ASN A 89 19.55 -16.28 1.17
CA ASN A 89 20.87 -16.47 0.60
C ASN A 89 21.81 -17.18 1.59
N ASP A 90 21.73 -16.83 2.88
CA ASP A 90 22.62 -17.37 3.93
C ASP A 90 22.39 -18.87 4.22
N VAL A 91 21.14 -19.37 4.08
CA VAL A 91 20.85 -20.81 4.24
C VAL A 91 21.37 -21.68 3.10
N ASN A 92 21.56 -21.14 1.89
CA ASN A 92 22.08 -21.90 0.75
C ASN A 92 23.61 -21.86 0.63
N SER A 93 24.27 -21.00 1.42
CA SER A 93 25.72 -20.82 1.41
C SER A 93 26.48 -21.63 2.48
N ASN A 94 25.79 -22.47 3.25
CA ASN A 94 26.36 -23.44 4.21
C ASN A 94 25.95 -24.86 3.85
#